data_AF-A0A7Y8J350-F1
#
_entry.id   AF-A0A7Y8J350-F1
#
_cell.length_a   1.000
_cell.length_b   1.000
_cell.length_c   1.000
_cell.angle_alpha   90.00
_cell.angle_beta   90.00
_cell.angle_gamma   90.00
#
_symmetry.space_group_name_H-M   'P 1'
#
loop_
_entity.id
_entity.type
_entity.pdbx_description
1 polymer ?
#
loop_
_entity_poly.entity_id
_entity_poly.type
_entity_poly.pdbx_seq_one_letter_code
_entity_poly.pdbx_strand_id
1 'polypeptide(L)' 'MPTTVHISGGFGFVYMLHFASCVRDVGRYQEYKLGTKRYGAWFDPPIKIRNGKMTVPSGPGVGIADLKGLLQDPVAVG' A
#
# COMPACT_ATOMS: atom_id res chain seq x y z
N MET A 1 -6.02 2.39 -22.30
CA MET A 1 -7.31 2.08 -21.65
C MET A 1 -7.07 2.20 -20.16
N PRO A 2 -7.76 3.13 -19.48
CA PRO A 2 -7.58 3.34 -18.06
C PRO A 2 -7.86 2.06 -17.27
N THR A 3 -6.99 1.71 -16.33
CA THR A 3 -7.14 0.50 -15.50
C THR A 3 -7.14 0.83 -14.02
N THR A 4 -8.13 0.33 -13.29
CA THR A 4 -8.20 0.39 -11.82
C THR A 4 -8.41 -1.03 -11.29
N VAL A 5 -7.61 -1.42 -10.29
CA VAL A 5 -7.67 -2.74 -9.67
C VAL A 5 -8.65 -2.73 -8.50
N HIS A 6 -9.46 -3.78 -8.39
CA HIS A 6 -10.30 -4.04 -7.22
C HIS A 6 -9.52 -4.87 -6.17
N ILE A 7 -9.73 -4.59 -4.89
CA ILE A 7 -9.15 -5.36 -3.79
C ILE A 7 -10.22 -5.89 -2.83
N SER A 8 -10.19 -7.19 -2.54
CA SER A 8 -11.14 -7.78 -1.58
C SER A 8 -10.69 -7.64 -0.12
N GLY A 9 -9.38 -7.64 0.17
CA GLY A 9 -8.87 -7.49 1.54
C GLY A 9 -7.37 -7.75 1.70
N GLY A 10 -6.93 -7.93 2.95
CA GLY A 10 -5.56 -8.28 3.31
C GLY A 10 -4.52 -7.23 2.90
N PHE A 11 -3.31 -7.70 2.58
CA PHE A 11 -2.17 -6.86 2.17
C PHE A 11 -2.26 -6.35 0.71
N GLY A 12 -3.37 -6.63 0.01
CA GLY A 12 -3.56 -6.30 -1.40
C GLY A 12 -3.52 -4.80 -1.71
N PHE A 13 -3.79 -3.94 -0.73
CA PHE A 13 -3.73 -2.48 -0.89
C PHE A 13 -2.32 -2.00 -1.31
N VAL A 14 -1.25 -2.68 -0.88
CA VAL A 14 0.11 -2.30 -1.25
C VAL A 14 0.48 -2.72 -2.66
N TYR A 15 0.08 -3.91 -3.08
CA TYR A 15 0.26 -4.36 -4.47
C TYR A 15 -0.48 -3.44 -5.44
N MET A 16 -1.69 -3.04 -5.05
CA MET A 16 -2.50 -2.09 -5.78
C MET A 16 -1.84 -0.71 -5.89
N LEU A 17 -1.20 -0.20 -4.82
CA LEU A 17 -0.41 1.03 -4.86
C LEU A 17 0.77 0.94 -5.83
N HIS A 18 1.55 -0.14 -5.77
CA HIS A 18 2.66 -0.34 -6.70
C HIS A 18 2.18 -0.44 -8.15
N PHE A 19 1.11 -1.21 -8.41
CA PHE A 19 0.50 -1.29 -9.74
C PHE A 19 0.09 0.10 -10.27
N ALA A 20 -0.64 0.87 -9.45
CA ALA A 20 -1.09 2.20 -9.83
C ALA A 20 0.08 3.17 -10.08
N SER A 21 1.21 2.97 -9.41
CA SER A 21 2.40 3.82 -9.52
C SER A 21 3.20 3.64 -10.82
N CYS A 22 3.09 2.48 -11.47
CA CYS A 22 3.93 2.14 -12.63
C CYS A 22 3.14 1.87 -13.92
N VAL A 23 1.81 1.74 -13.85
CA VAL A 23 0.98 1.56 -15.04
C VAL A 23 0.88 2.86 -15.85
N ARG A 24 1.00 2.73 -17.18
CA ARG A 24 1.01 3.88 -18.11
C ARG A 24 -0.29 4.69 -18.13
N ASP A 25 -1.43 4.03 -17.91
CA ASP A 25 -2.77 4.61 -18.04
C ASP A 25 -3.62 4.16 -16.83
N VAL A 26 -3.32 4.71 -15.65
CA VAL A 26 -4.04 4.41 -14.41
C VAL A 26 -5.40 5.10 -14.42
N GLY A 27 -6.43 4.41 -13.93
CA GLY A 27 -7.73 5.03 -13.72
C GLY A 27 -7.64 6.23 -12.77
N ARG A 28 -8.51 7.23 -13.01
CA ARG A 28 -8.51 8.51 -12.27
C ARG A 28 -8.65 8.35 -10.75
N TYR A 29 -9.35 7.30 -10.32
CA TYR A 29 -9.59 6.97 -8.93
C TYR A 29 -9.22 5.52 -8.65
N GLN A 30 -8.77 5.27 -7.43
CA GLN A 30 -8.36 3.98 -6.93
C GLN A 30 -9.21 3.61 -5.72
N GLU A 31 -9.52 2.32 -5.55
CA GLU A 31 -10.19 1.84 -4.35
C GLU A 31 -9.34 2.14 -3.11
N TYR A 32 -9.96 2.71 -2.07
CA TYR A 32 -9.30 2.97 -0.80
C TYR A 32 -9.83 2.01 0.27
N LYS A 33 -8.95 1.16 0.81
CA LYS A 33 -9.24 0.38 2.01
C LYS A 33 -8.51 0.91 3.22
N LEU A 34 -9.25 1.01 4.32
CA LEU A 34 -8.85 1.57 5.62
C LEU A 34 -7.64 0.87 6.30
N GLY A 35 -7.05 -0.16 5.68
CA GLY A 35 -5.86 -0.85 6.18
C GLY A 35 -4.62 0.04 6.28
N THR A 36 -4.57 1.16 5.55
CA THR A 36 -3.45 2.12 5.61
C THR A 36 -3.27 2.75 6.99
N LYS A 37 -4.33 2.89 7.80
CA LYS A 37 -4.21 3.41 9.17
C LYS A 37 -3.45 2.46 10.11
N ARG A 38 -3.63 1.15 9.91
CA ARG A 38 -3.04 0.11 10.75
C ARG A 38 -1.63 -0.26 10.30
N TYR A 39 -1.42 -0.34 8.98
CA TYR A 39 -0.19 -0.87 8.40
C TYR A 39 0.71 0.19 7.77
N GLY A 40 0.24 1.44 7.63
CA GLY A 40 0.96 2.47 6.88
C GLY A 40 2.35 2.79 7.41
N ALA A 41 2.57 2.61 8.72
CA ALA A 41 3.86 2.83 9.39
C ALA A 41 4.86 1.69 9.17
N TRP A 42 4.44 0.54 8.64
CA TRP A 42 5.35 -0.58 8.34
C TRP A 42 6.22 -0.34 7.11
N PHE A 43 5.96 0.73 6.35
CA PHE A 43 6.59 0.99 5.06
C PHE A 43 7.54 2.18 5.07
N ASP A 44 8.46 2.21 4.11
CA ASP A 44 9.34 3.35 3.84
C ASP A 44 9.26 3.83 2.36
N PRO A 45 8.82 5.08 2.10
CA PRO A 45 8.18 5.97 3.06
C PRO A 45 6.84 5.40 3.57
N PRO A 46 6.38 5.82 4.77
CA PRO A 46 5.08 5.41 5.28
C PRO A 46 3.96 5.81 4.34
N ILE A 47 2.91 4.98 4.26
CA ILE A 47 1.73 5.29 3.44
C ILE A 47 0.92 6.39 4.14
N LYS A 48 0.87 7.56 3.51
CA LYS A 48 0.16 8.74 3.99
C LYS A 48 -0.82 9.20 2.93
N ILE A 49 -1.99 9.66 3.37
CA ILE A 49 -3.02 10.22 2.51
C ILE A 49 -3.01 11.73 2.69
N ARG A 50 -2.83 12.47 1.61
CA ARG A 50 -2.91 13.93 1.60
C ARG A 50 -3.55 14.40 0.30
N ASN A 51 -4.59 15.23 0.39
CA ASN A 51 -5.27 15.83 -0.76
C ASN A 51 -5.73 14.78 -1.80
N GLY A 52 -6.30 13.66 -1.33
CA GLY A 52 -6.76 12.58 -2.21
C GLY A 52 -5.65 11.78 -2.90
N LYS A 53 -4.38 11.98 -2.51
CA LYS A 53 -3.22 11.25 -3.03
C LYS A 53 -2.58 10.41 -1.92
N MET A 54 -1.95 9.32 -2.30
CA MET A 54 -1.22 8.42 -1.42
C MET A 54 0.26 8.41 -1.76
N THR A 55 1.12 8.31 -0.75
CA THR A 55 2.53 7.95 -0.97
C THR A 55 2.65 6.48 -1.35
N VAL A 56 3.66 6.16 -2.15
CA VAL A 56 4.00 4.79 -2.55
C VAL A 56 5.32 4.44 -1.87
N PRO A 57 5.42 3.30 -1.18
CA PRO A 57 6.69 2.82 -0.64
C PRO A 57 7.74 2.69 -1.74
N SER A 58 9.01 2.99 -1.43
CA SER A 58 10.10 2.98 -2.41
C SER A 58 11.24 2.03 -2.02
N GLY A 59 11.21 1.46 -0.82
CA GLY A 59 12.13 0.39 -0.42
C GLY A 59 11.95 -0.89 -1.25
N PRO A 60 12.90 -1.85 -1.16
CA PRO A 60 12.85 -3.10 -1.91
C PRO A 60 11.54 -3.89 -1.72
N GLY A 61 11.12 -4.58 -2.77
CA GLY A 61 9.88 -5.37 -2.77
C GLY A 61 8.65 -4.48 -2.60
N VAL A 62 7.94 -4.67 -1.49
CA VAL A 62 6.76 -3.86 -1.10
C VAL A 62 7.12 -2.67 -0.21
N GLY A 63 8.41 -2.46 0.06
CA GLY A 63 8.91 -1.34 0.87
C GLY A 63 8.67 -1.47 2.37
N ILE A 64 8.67 -2.69 2.93
CA ILE A 64 8.64 -2.90 4.39
C ILE A 64 9.95 -2.34 5.00
N ALA A 65 9.81 -1.49 6.00
CA ALA A 65 10.92 -0.77 6.64
C ALA A 65 11.70 -1.65 7.64
N ASP A 66 10.99 -2.44 8.46
CA ASP A 66 11.59 -3.37 9.42
C ASP A 66 10.88 -4.73 9.38
N LEU A 67 11.45 -5.65 8.59
CA LEU A 67 10.90 -6.99 8.46
C LEU A 67 10.99 -7.80 9.76
N LYS A 68 12.05 -7.61 10.56
CA LYS A 68 12.21 -8.37 11.81
C LYS A 68 11.19 -7.92 12.84
N GLY A 69 11.02 -6.61 13.00
CA GLY A 69 9.99 -6.04 13.88
C GLY A 69 8.59 -6.45 13.44
N LEU A 70 8.31 -6.42 12.13
CA LEU A 70 7.02 -6.84 11.58
C LEU A 70 6.67 -8.29 11.95
N LEU A 71 7.61 -9.22 11.81
CA LEU A 71 7.37 -10.64 12.12
C LEU A 71 7.14 -10.92 13.61
N GLN A 72 7.48 -9.96 14.48
CA GLN A 72 7.24 -10.03 15.92
C GLN A 72 5.99 -9.28 16.35
N ASP A 73 5.37 -8.51 15.46
CA ASP A 73 4.17 -7.73 15.75
C ASP A 73 2.95 -8.66 15.86
N PRO A 74 2.24 -8.70 17.00
CA PRO A 74 1.01 -9.50 17.17
C PRO A 74 -0.06 -9.17 16.12
N VAL A 75 -0.05 -7.95 15.56
CA VAL A 75 -0.94 -7.51 14.49
C VAL A 75 -0.65 -8.22 13.16
N ALA A 76 0.57 -8.71 12.94
CA ALA A 76 0.95 -9.43 11.73
C ALA A 76 0.52 -10.91 11.76
N VAL A 77 0.21 -11.46 12.93
CA VAL A 77 -0.05 -12.90 13.13
C VAL A 77 -1.54 -13.21 13.41
N GLY A 78 -2.42 -12.21 13.39
CA GLY A 78 -3.86 -12.35 13.63
C GLY A 78 -4.72 -11.79 12.51
#